data_AF-A0A2V2Q434-F1
#
_entry.id   AF-A0A2V2Q434-F1
#
_cell.length_a   1.000
_cell.length_b   1.000
_cell.length_c   1.000
_cell.angle_alpha   90.00
_cell.angle_beta   90.00
_cell.angle_gamma   90.00
#
_symmetry.space_group_name_H-M   'P 1'
#
loop_
_entity.id
_entity.type
_entity.pdbx_description
1 polymer ?
#
loop_
_entity_poly.entity_id
_entity_poly.type
_entity_poly.pdbx_seq_one_letter_code
_entity_poly.pdbx_strand_id
1 'polypeptide(L)'
;MTHPFPAITRLGLGGVALALVLAGSTLPATAAPADAVGTTELTTVEEQRLDRAAPQEILRRSGFDVLAPRFARALEGSRTYAQAEREVTRHASALWRRAVDRAQGRGPAGGHLS
;
A
#
# COMPACT_ATOMS: atom_id res chain seq x y z
N MET A 1 -31.40 43.00 -30.78
CA MET A 1 -30.83 42.71 -29.45
C MET A 1 -30.75 41.19 -29.32
N THR A 2 -29.68 40.59 -29.86
CA THR A 2 -28.48 40.09 -29.14
C THR A 2 -28.71 38.76 -28.41
N HIS A 3 -28.27 37.67 -29.07
CA HIS A 3 -27.75 36.42 -28.47
C HIS A 3 -26.55 36.73 -27.53
N PRO A 4 -25.90 35.79 -26.79
CA PRO A 4 -26.18 34.38 -26.45
C PRO A 4 -25.95 34.05 -24.94
N PHE A 5 -26.17 32.78 -24.59
CA PHE A 5 -25.80 32.13 -23.32
C PHE A 5 -24.31 32.28 -22.94
N PRO A 6 -23.94 32.40 -21.65
CA PRO A 6 -22.55 32.41 -21.22
C PRO A 6 -21.92 31.02 -21.35
N ALA A 7 -20.79 30.98 -22.05
CA ALA A 7 -19.96 29.82 -22.32
C ALA A 7 -19.39 29.21 -21.03
N ILE A 8 -19.49 27.89 -20.93
CA ILE A 8 -18.72 27.06 -20.00
C ILE A 8 -17.29 27.00 -20.55
N THR A 9 -16.41 27.85 -20.04
CA THR A 9 -14.98 27.77 -20.38
C THR A 9 -14.34 26.66 -19.56
N ARG A 10 -14.30 25.45 -20.13
CA ARG A 10 -13.27 24.45 -19.83
C ARG A 10 -12.01 24.81 -20.61
N LEU A 11 -10.91 25.11 -19.92
CA LEU A 11 -9.50 24.93 -20.33
C LEU A 11 -8.67 25.59 -19.22
N GLY A 12 -7.89 24.86 -18.42
CA GLY A 12 -6.55 24.46 -18.81
C GLY A 12 -5.61 24.59 -17.61
N LEU A 13 -5.70 23.67 -16.64
CA LEU A 13 -4.72 23.51 -15.57
C LEU A 13 -4.10 22.09 -15.55
N GLY A 14 -4.22 21.34 -16.65
CA GLY A 14 -3.66 20.00 -16.77
C GLY A 14 -2.31 19.93 -17.50
N GLY A 15 -1.86 21.02 -18.14
CA GLY A 15 -0.71 20.99 -19.06
C GLY A 15 0.65 21.26 -18.45
N VAL A 16 0.73 21.98 -17.32
CA VAL A 16 2.03 22.43 -16.76
C VAL A 16 2.62 21.43 -15.77
N ALA A 17 1.81 20.55 -15.16
CA ALA A 17 2.31 19.56 -14.21
C ALA A 17 2.97 18.32 -14.87
N LEU A 18 2.73 18.07 -16.16
CA LEU A 18 3.27 16.90 -16.86
C LEU A 18 4.70 17.09 -17.40
N ALA A 19 5.19 18.33 -17.47
CA ALA A 19 6.50 18.64 -18.05
C ALA A 19 7.70 18.53 -17.07
N LEU A 20 7.46 18.42 -15.76
CA LEU A 20 8.53 18.36 -14.74
C LEU A 20 8.88 16.93 -14.26
N VAL A 21 8.09 15.91 -14.62
CA VAL A 21 8.33 14.51 -14.17
C VAL A 21 9.27 13.75 -15.11
N LEU A 22 9.46 14.20 -16.36
CA LEU A 22 10.21 13.46 -17.39
C LEU A 22 11.73 13.74 -17.42
N ALA A 23 12.28 14.53 -16.50
CA ALA A 23 13.66 15.02 -16.59
C ALA A 23 14.63 14.51 -15.50
N GLY A 24 14.29 13.47 -14.73
CA GLY A 24 15.11 13.05 -13.58
C GLY A 24 15.58 11.59 -13.61
N SER A 25 16.88 11.41 -13.84
CA SER A 25 17.73 10.30 -13.36
C SER A 25 17.81 9.01 -14.19
N THR A 26 18.53 9.05 -15.31
CA THR A 26 19.19 7.86 -15.89
C THR A 26 20.56 7.68 -15.24
N LEU A 27 20.62 7.08 -14.05
CA LEU A 27 21.88 6.59 -13.47
C LEU A 27 22.03 5.09 -13.78
N PRO A 28 23.19 4.61 -14.27
CA PRO A 28 23.42 3.19 -14.44
C PRO A 28 23.54 2.52 -13.06
N ALA A 29 22.62 1.60 -12.76
CA ALA A 29 22.69 0.76 -11.56
C ALA A 29 23.72 -0.35 -11.79
N THR A 30 24.90 -0.25 -11.17
CA THR A 30 25.86 -1.36 -11.11
C THR A 30 25.42 -2.31 -10.00
N ALA A 31 24.98 -3.52 -10.37
CA ALA A 31 24.63 -4.55 -9.40
C ALA A 31 25.90 -5.13 -8.78
N ALA A 32 26.08 -4.92 -7.47
CA ALA A 32 27.11 -5.62 -6.69
C ALA A 32 26.72 -7.09 -6.49
N PRO A 33 27.70 -8.03 -6.43
CA PRO A 33 27.39 -9.42 -6.15
C PRO A 33 26.77 -9.54 -4.76
N ALA A 34 25.65 -10.25 -4.68
CA ALA A 34 25.02 -10.57 -3.40
C ALA A 34 25.91 -11.58 -2.67
N ASP A 35 26.82 -11.09 -1.83
CA ASP A 35 27.42 -11.91 -0.79
C ASP A 35 26.29 -12.50 0.03
N ALA A 36 26.35 -13.82 0.25
CA ALA A 36 25.30 -14.63 0.86
C ALA A 36 24.84 -13.99 2.18
N VAL A 37 23.66 -13.36 2.12
CA VAL A 37 23.01 -12.70 3.24
C VAL A 37 22.73 -13.75 4.30
N GLY A 38 23.52 -13.71 5.38
CA GLY A 38 23.13 -14.31 6.64
C GLY A 38 21.76 -13.74 7.01
N THR A 39 20.75 -14.62 7.05
CA THR A 39 19.33 -14.29 7.05
C THR A 39 18.88 -13.82 8.44
N THR A 40 19.49 -12.76 8.94
CA THR A 40 18.83 -11.82 9.84
C THR A 40 18.66 -10.57 9.02
N GLU A 41 17.56 -10.51 8.27
CA GLU A 41 17.19 -9.28 7.59
C GLU A 41 17.22 -8.16 8.63
N LEU A 42 18.01 -7.12 8.36
CA LEU A 42 18.09 -5.95 9.23
C LEU A 42 16.74 -5.23 9.17
N THR A 43 15.80 -5.66 10.01
CA THR A 43 14.50 -5.00 10.15
C THR A 43 14.74 -3.54 10.46
N THR A 44 14.01 -2.67 9.76
CA THR A 44 14.02 -1.23 9.99
C THR A 44 13.56 -0.92 11.41
N VAL A 45 13.91 0.27 11.92
CA VAL A 45 13.44 0.73 13.24
C VAL A 45 11.91 0.69 13.33
N GLU A 46 11.21 1.00 12.23
CA GLU A 46 9.73 0.94 12.20
C GLU A 46 9.20 -0.49 12.30
N GLU A 47 9.86 -1.46 11.67
CA GLU A 47 9.50 -2.88 11.80
C GLU A 47 9.77 -3.40 13.21
N GLN A 48 10.89 -3.01 13.83
CA GLN A 48 11.19 -3.36 15.23
C GLN A 48 10.17 -2.76 16.22
N ARG A 49 9.54 -1.63 15.87
CA ARG A 49 8.49 -1.03 16.71
C ARG A 49 7.21 -1.85 16.69
N LEU A 50 6.97 -2.64 15.63
CA LEU A 50 5.74 -3.40 15.48
C LEU A 50 5.51 -4.36 16.64
N ASP A 51 6.56 -4.94 17.20
CA ASP A 51 6.48 -5.92 18.31
C ASP A 51 6.19 -5.30 19.67
N ARG A 52 6.16 -3.97 19.78
CA ARG A 52 5.85 -3.29 21.04
C ARG A 52 4.35 -3.41 21.37
N ALA A 53 4.04 -3.42 22.66
CA ALA A 53 2.67 -3.59 23.15
C ALA A 53 1.68 -2.57 22.58
N ALA A 54 2.06 -1.30 22.47
CA ALA A 54 1.16 -0.25 21.98
C ALA A 54 0.78 -0.42 20.48
N PRO A 55 1.72 -0.60 19.53
CA PRO A 55 1.40 -0.97 18.15
C PRO A 55 0.55 -2.24 18.01
N GLN A 56 0.85 -3.30 18.76
CA GLN A 56 0.05 -4.52 18.75
C GLN A 56 -1.39 -4.29 19.22
N GLU A 57 -1.58 -3.49 20.28
CA GLU A 57 -2.91 -3.14 20.76
C GLU A 57 -3.68 -2.29 19.73
N ILE A 58 -3.01 -1.37 19.04
CA ILE A 58 -3.63 -0.60 17.95
C ILE A 58 -4.12 -1.55 16.84
N LEU A 59 -3.31 -2.52 16.42
CA LEU A 59 -3.70 -3.50 15.40
C LEU A 59 -4.89 -4.36 15.84
N ARG A 60 -4.87 -4.84 17.08
CA ARG A 60 -5.97 -5.64 17.65
C ARG A 60 -7.26 -4.83 17.73
N ARG A 61 -7.20 -3.63 18.32
CA ARG A 61 -8.39 -2.79 18.49
C ARG A 61 -8.88 -2.15 17.17
N SER A 62 -8.04 -2.08 16.13
CA SER A 62 -8.46 -1.69 14.78
C SER A 62 -8.97 -2.88 13.95
N GLY A 63 -8.73 -4.11 14.42
CA GLY A 63 -9.10 -5.35 13.75
C GLY A 63 -8.26 -5.66 12.53
N PHE A 64 -6.99 -5.23 12.48
CA PHE A 64 -6.04 -5.53 11.39
C PHE A 64 -5.04 -6.64 11.76
N ASP A 65 -4.99 -7.04 13.03
CA ASP A 65 -4.13 -8.10 13.58
C ASP A 65 -4.29 -9.45 12.86
N VAL A 66 -5.48 -9.77 12.35
CA VAL A 66 -5.74 -11.04 11.66
C VAL A 66 -5.17 -11.13 10.24
N LEU A 67 -4.83 -10.01 9.61
CA LEU A 67 -4.50 -9.97 8.18
C LEU A 67 -3.08 -10.49 7.90
N ALA A 68 -2.09 -10.08 8.68
CA ALA A 68 -0.70 -10.50 8.47
C ALA A 68 -0.51 -12.02 8.68
N PRO A 69 -0.99 -12.66 9.76
CA PRO A 69 -0.88 -14.11 9.93
C PRO A 69 -1.63 -14.92 8.87
N ARG A 70 -2.70 -14.35 8.27
CA ARG A 70 -3.42 -15.00 7.17
C ARG A 70 -2.62 -14.92 5.87
N PHE A 71 -2.05 -13.76 5.58
CA PHE A 71 -1.18 -13.57 4.42
C PHE A 71 0.06 -14.46 4.48
N ALA A 72 0.74 -14.52 5.64
CA ALA A 72 1.91 -15.39 5.84
C ALA A 72 1.60 -16.85 5.51
N ARG A 73 0.52 -17.41 6.08
CA ARG A 73 0.09 -18.79 5.78
C ARG A 73 -0.25 -19.03 4.31
N ALA A 74 -0.86 -18.06 3.63
CA ALA A 74 -1.16 -18.16 2.21
C ALA A 74 0.12 -18.14 1.35
N LEU A 75 1.11 -17.32 1.75
CA LEU A 75 2.38 -17.22 1.07
C LEU A 75 3.25 -18.47 1.28
N GLU A 76 3.34 -18.97 2.52
CA GLU A 76 4.00 -20.24 2.87
C GLU A 76 3.42 -21.43 2.11
N GLY A 77 2.10 -21.42 1.86
CA GLY A 77 1.42 -22.45 1.08
C GLY A 77 1.65 -22.36 -0.44
N SER A 78 2.27 -21.29 -0.94
CA SER A 78 2.48 -21.07 -2.37
C SER A 78 3.72 -21.82 -2.86
N ARG A 79 3.53 -22.75 -3.80
CA ARG A 79 4.60 -23.59 -4.38
C ARG A 79 5.16 -23.06 -5.68
N THR A 80 4.53 -22.04 -6.25
CA THR A 80 4.97 -21.41 -7.49
C THR A 80 4.88 -19.89 -7.38
N TYR A 81 5.71 -19.19 -8.15
CA TYR A 81 5.66 -17.73 -8.24
C TYR A 81 4.26 -17.22 -8.57
N ALA A 82 3.59 -17.83 -9.56
CA ALA A 82 2.24 -17.43 -9.95
C ALA A 82 1.21 -17.64 -8.81
N GLN A 83 1.40 -18.62 -7.93
CA GLN A 83 0.57 -18.76 -6.73
C GLN A 83 0.86 -17.63 -5.73
N ALA A 84 2.13 -17.35 -5.45
CA ALA A 84 2.52 -16.27 -4.55
C ALA A 84 2.01 -14.91 -5.03
N GLU A 85 2.17 -14.59 -6.31
CA GLU A 85 1.68 -13.36 -6.93
C GLU A 85 0.16 -13.18 -6.78
N ARG A 86 -0.60 -14.27 -6.96
CA ARG A 86 -2.05 -14.25 -6.74
C ARG A 86 -2.39 -13.99 -5.27
N GLU A 87 -1.68 -14.62 -4.33
CA GLU A 87 -1.94 -14.42 -2.91
C GLU A 87 -1.57 -13.02 -2.43
N VAL A 88 -0.45 -12.47 -2.89
CA VAL A 88 -0.06 -11.07 -2.65
C VAL A 88 -1.15 -10.12 -3.16
N THR A 89 -1.55 -10.26 -4.43
CA THR A 89 -2.55 -9.38 -5.05
C THR A 89 -3.89 -9.43 -4.30
N ARG A 90 -4.34 -10.65 -3.95
CA ARG A 90 -5.59 -10.88 -3.21
C ARG A 90 -5.55 -10.22 -1.83
N HIS A 91 -4.48 -10.45 -1.07
CA HIS A 91 -4.36 -9.97 0.30
C HIS A 91 -4.13 -8.45 0.35
N ALA A 92 -3.31 -7.90 -0.54
CA ALA A 92 -3.09 -6.45 -0.65
C ALA A 92 -4.40 -5.72 -1.00
N SER A 93 -5.15 -6.23 -1.98
CA SER A 93 -6.46 -5.65 -2.36
C SER A 93 -7.47 -5.72 -1.20
N ALA A 94 -7.47 -6.80 -0.44
CA ALA A 94 -8.34 -6.95 0.73
C ALA A 94 -7.95 -5.99 1.86
N LEU A 95 -6.65 -5.84 2.14
CA LEU A 95 -6.12 -4.89 3.12
C LEU A 95 -6.54 -3.45 2.77
N TRP A 96 -6.31 -3.03 1.52
CA TRP A 96 -6.65 -1.69 1.06
C TRP A 96 -8.15 -1.41 1.17
N ARG A 97 -9.00 -2.31 0.66
CA ARG A 97 -10.46 -2.14 0.75
C ARG A 97 -10.92 -2.00 2.19
N ARG A 98 -10.42 -2.86 3.10
CA ARG A 98 -10.76 -2.77 4.53
C ARG A 98 -10.30 -1.46 5.16
N ALA A 99 -9.09 -1.00 4.83
CA ALA A 99 -8.56 0.28 5.32
C ALA A 99 -9.40 1.47 4.84
N VAL A 100 -9.76 1.49 3.56
CA VAL A 100 -10.60 2.54 2.95
C VAL A 100 -12.02 2.49 3.50
N ASP A 101 -12.64 1.32 3.56
CA ASP A 101 -13.97 1.14 4.13
C ASP A 101 -14.00 1.69 5.56
N ARG A 102 -13.04 1.30 6.39
CA ARG A 102 -12.92 1.79 7.76
C ARG A 102 -12.74 3.31 7.83
N ALA A 103 -11.82 3.88 7.03
CA ALA A 103 -11.59 5.33 7.00
C ALA A 103 -12.85 6.12 6.58
N GLN A 104 -13.76 5.46 5.86
CA GLN A 104 -15.05 6.01 5.42
C GLN A 104 -16.21 5.64 6.36
N GLY A 105 -15.93 5.01 7.51
CA GLY A 105 -16.95 4.57 8.46
C GLY A 105 -17.80 3.39 7.98
N ARG A 106 -17.33 2.64 6.97
CA ARG A 106 -17.98 1.46 6.39
C ARG A 106 -17.32 0.18 6.90
N GLY A 107 -18.10 -0.91 6.98
CA GLY A 107 -17.61 -2.24 7.31
C GLY A 107 -17.92 -2.71 8.75
N PRO A 108 -17.66 -3.99 9.07
CA PRO A 108 -18.00 -4.58 10.36
C PRO A 108 -17.21 -3.93 11.49
N ALA A 109 -17.82 -3.80 12.66
CA ALA A 109 -17.23 -3.26 13.90
C ALA A 109 -16.14 -4.17 14.51
N GLY A 110 -15.29 -4.79 13.68
CA GLY A 110 -14.23 -5.70 14.12
C GLY A 110 -13.10 -4.99 14.88
N GLY A 111 -13.14 -3.67 14.97
CA GLY A 111 -12.26 -2.86 15.79
C GLY A 111 -13.01 -1.67 16.38
N HIS A 112 -12.82 -1.42 17.68
CA HIS A 112 -13.51 -0.38 18.45
C HIS A 112 -12.67 0.91 18.58
N LEU A 113 -11.50 0.96 17.94
CA LEU A 113 -10.92 2.25 17.60
C LEU A 113 -11.74 2.88 16.48
N SER A 114 -11.93 4.20 16.48
CA SER A 114 -12.56 4.99 15.43
C SER A 114 -11.56 6.00 14.89
#